data_AF-G4ZZP8-F1
#
_entry.id   AF-G4ZZP8-F1
#
_cell.length_a   1.000
_cell.length_b   1.000
_cell.length_c   1.000
_cell.angle_alpha   90.00
_cell.angle_beta   90.00
_cell.angle_gamma   90.00
#
_symmetry.space_group_name_H-M   'P 1'
#
loop_
_entity.id
_entity.type
_entity.pdbx_description
1 polymer ?
#
loop_
_entity_poly.entity_id
_entity_poly.type
_entity_poly.pdbx_seq_one_letter_code
_entity_poly.pdbx_strand_id
1 'polypeptide(L)' 'MKTAAVTPRDDVPNGTQVGRWTKREHELFLEGLQRFGKSWKKISSLVHTRTLVQIRTHAQKYLQKQSR' A
#
# COMPACT_ATOMS: atom_id res chain seq x y z
N MET A 1 0.44 -25.52 -3.33
CA MET A 1 1.21 -24.36 -3.87
C MET A 1 0.38 -23.11 -3.62
N LYS A 2 0.95 -22.06 -3.01
CA LYS A 2 0.21 -20.97 -2.35
C LYS A 2 -0.76 -20.25 -3.31
N THR A 3 -2.05 -20.47 -3.11
CA THR A 3 -3.16 -19.79 -3.79
C THR A 3 -3.31 -18.37 -3.25
N ALA A 4 -3.23 -17.37 -4.12
CA ALA A 4 -3.78 -16.05 -3.83
C ALA A 4 -4.54 -15.59 -5.08
N ALA A 5 -5.85 -15.86 -5.07
CA ALA A 5 -6.79 -15.39 -6.07
C ALA A 5 -6.75 -13.85 -6.13
N VAL A 6 -6.32 -13.31 -7.27
CA VAL A 6 -6.62 -11.93 -7.66
C VAL A 6 -8.08 -11.93 -8.12
N THR A 7 -9.00 -11.56 -7.22
CA THR A 7 -10.34 -11.10 -7.60
C THR A 7 -10.18 -9.98 -8.64
N PRO A 8 -10.94 -9.98 -9.75
CA PRO A 8 -11.06 -8.81 -10.61
C PRO A 8 -11.78 -7.74 -9.77
N ARG A 9 -11.13 -6.60 -9.54
CA ARG A 9 -11.66 -5.52 -8.70
C ARG A 9 -11.94 -4.34 -9.60
N ASP A 10 -13.22 -4.04 -9.79
CA ASP A 10 -13.78 -2.90 -10.53
C ASP A 10 -13.42 -1.52 -9.94
N ASP A 11 -12.55 -1.44 -8.93
CA ASP A 11 -12.11 -0.20 -8.26
C ASP A 11 -10.70 0.24 -8.70
N VAL A 12 -10.34 0.14 -9.98
CA VAL A 12 -9.07 0.70 -10.47
C VAL A 12 -9.36 2.00 -11.21
N PRO A 13 -9.23 3.18 -10.56
CA PRO A 13 -9.18 4.43 -11.29
C PRO A 13 -8.03 4.35 -12.28
N ASN A 14 -8.27 4.82 -13.50
CA ASN A 14 -7.39 4.79 -14.68
C ASN A 14 -5.99 5.45 -14.49
N GLY A 15 -5.59 5.81 -13.27
CA GLY A 15 -4.30 6.37 -12.87
C GLY A 15 -3.57 5.60 -11.76
N THR A 16 -3.92 4.33 -11.50
CA THR A 16 -3.22 3.51 -10.50
C THR A 16 -1.78 3.22 -10.94
N GLN A 17 -0.79 3.73 -10.19
CA GLN A 17 0.61 3.50 -10.53
C GLN A 17 1.05 2.09 -10.13
N VAL A 18 1.54 1.33 -11.10
CA VAL A 18 2.17 0.01 -10.90
C VAL A 18 3.66 0.18 -11.17
N GLY A 19 4.48 0.30 -10.12
CA GLY A 19 5.90 0.65 -10.28
C GLY A 19 6.58 1.09 -8.97
N ARG A 20 7.76 1.68 -9.09
CA ARG A 20 8.60 2.13 -7.96
C ARG A 20 7.83 3.09 -7.06
N TRP A 21 7.96 2.93 -5.74
CA TRP A 21 7.43 3.89 -4.77
C TRP A 21 8.23 5.18 -4.86
N THR A 22 7.55 6.29 -5.10
CA THR A 22 8.15 7.61 -5.08
C THR A 22 8.38 8.07 -3.64
N LYS A 23 9.28 9.04 -3.45
CA LYS A 23 9.57 9.60 -2.12
C LYS A 23 8.29 10.14 -1.46
N ARG A 24 7.48 10.88 -2.23
CA ARG A 24 6.22 11.47 -1.75
C ARG A 24 5.20 10.41 -1.33
N GLU A 25 5.03 9.35 -2.11
CA GLU A 25 4.12 8.24 -1.74
C GLU A 25 4.59 7.53 -0.47
N HIS A 26 5.90 7.35 -0.33
CA HIS A 26 6.47 6.71 0.86
C HIS A 26 6.33 7.60 2.10
N GLU A 27 6.52 8.92 1.98
CA GLU A 27 6.27 9.87 3.07
C GLU A 27 4.81 9.82 3.54
N LEU A 28 3.84 9.82 2.62
CA LEU A 28 2.42 9.67 2.95
C LEU A 28 2.10 8.31 3.60
N PHE A 29 2.76 7.23 3.15
CA PHE A 29 2.64 5.92 3.77
C PHE A 29 3.14 5.93 5.23
N LEU A 30 4.30 6.54 5.49
CA LEU A 30 4.86 6.67 6.83
C LEU A 30 4.01 7.57 7.72
N GLU A 31 3.52 8.69 7.20
CA GLU A 31 2.60 9.57 7.92
C GLU A 31 1.32 8.83 8.31
N GLY A 32 0.74 8.08 7.36
CA GLY A 32 -0.42 7.25 7.62
C GLY A 32 -0.15 6.15 8.66
N LEU A 33 1.04 5.55 8.63
CA LEU A 33 1.47 4.55 9.59
C LEU A 33 1.65 5.15 11.00
N GLN A 34 2.19 6.36 11.10
CA GLN A 34 2.32 7.08 12.36
C GLN A 34 0.97 7.53 12.92
N ARG A 35 0.09 8.07 12.05
CA ARG A 35 -1.20 8.65 12.45
C ARG A 35 -2.27 7.59 12.74
N PHE A 36 -2.31 6.51 11.95
CA PHE A 36 -3.39 5.51 12.02
C PHE A 36 -2.91 4.09 12.35
N GLY A 37 -1.61 3.88 12.53
CA GLY A 37 -1.03 2.56 12.74
C GLY A 37 -1.21 1.66 11.52
N LYS A 38 -1.54 0.38 11.77
CA LYS A 38 -1.73 -0.65 10.72
C LYS A 38 -3.09 -0.55 9.99
N SER A 39 -3.69 0.64 9.96
CA SER A 39 -4.98 0.90 9.33
C SER A 39 -4.85 1.12 7.82
N TRP A 40 -4.54 0.06 7.07
CA TRP A 40 -4.21 0.14 5.64
C TRP A 40 -5.28 0.81 4.77
N LYS A 41 -6.57 0.68 5.13
CA LYS A 41 -7.65 1.38 4.43
C LYS A 41 -7.49 2.89 4.52
N LYS A 42 -7.21 3.43 5.71
CA LYS A 42 -6.97 4.87 5.92
C LYS A 42 -5.69 5.34 5.20
N ILE A 43 -4.64 4.51 5.21
CA ILE A 43 -3.39 4.83 4.51
C ILE A 43 -3.58 4.83 2.99
N SER A 44 -4.38 3.90 2.45
CA SER A 44 -4.75 3.89 1.03
C SER A 44 -5.55 5.14 0.64
N SER A 45 -6.37 5.68 1.54
CA SER A 45 -7.04 6.97 1.33
C SER A 45 -6.10 8.18 1.40
N LEU A 46 -4.91 8.06 2.00
CA LEU A 46 -3.88 9.11 1.91
C LEU A 46 -3.10 9.00 0.60
N VAL A 47 -2.72 7.77 0.23
CA VAL A 47 -1.95 7.46 -0.98
C VAL A 47 -2.89 7.09 -2.12
N HIS A 48 -3.54 8.10 -2.71
CA HIS A 48 -4.52 7.92 -3.79
C HIS A 48 -3.95 7.28 -5.07
N THR A 49 -2.63 7.30 -5.26
CA THR A 49 -1.95 6.72 -6.43
C THR A 49 -1.72 5.21 -6.31
N ARG A 50 -1.97 4.62 -5.13
CA ARG A 50 -1.75 3.20 -4.84
C ARG A 50 -2.99 2.55 -4.26
N THR A 51 -3.25 1.33 -4.69
CA THR A 51 -4.36 0.53 -4.17
C THR A 51 -4.05 -0.02 -2.79
N LEU A 52 -5.10 -0.34 -2.05
CA LEU A 52 -5.02 -1.02 -0.75
C LEU A 52 -4.15 -2.29 -0.79
N VAL A 53 -4.20 -3.05 -1.88
CA VAL A 53 -3.40 -4.27 -2.05
C VAL A 53 -1.91 -3.93 -2.16
N GLN A 54 -1.56 -2.92 -2.97
CA GLN A 54 -0.18 -2.45 -3.09
C GLN A 54 0.35 -1.90 -1.76
N ILE A 55 -0.47 -1.15 -1.02
CA ILE A 55 -0.15 -0.63 0.32
C ILE A 55 0.18 -1.79 1.27
N ARG A 56 -0.66 -2.84 1.30
CA ARG A 56 -0.44 -4.01 2.17
C ARG A 56 0.86 -4.76 1.82
N THR A 57 1.11 -4.99 0.53
CA THR A 57 2.35 -5.64 0.07
C THR A 57 3.59 -4.81 0.39
N HIS A 58 3.50 -3.47 0.24
CA HIS A 58 4.60 -2.57 0.62
C HIS A 58 4.85 -2.58 2.13
N ALA A 59 3.79 -2.47 2.93
CA ALA A 59 3.86 -2.52 4.38
C ALA A 59 4.47 -3.83 4.88
N GLN A 60 4.07 -4.96 4.31
CA GLN A 60 4.63 -6.27 4.67
C GLN A 60 6.15 -6.29 4.47
N LYS A 61 6.64 -5.87 3.31
CA LYS A 61 8.09 -5.82 3.01
C LYS A 61 8.82 -4.83 3.94
N TYR A 62 8.21 -3.67 4.19
CA TYR A 62 8.76 -2.64 5.07
C TYR A 62 8.92 -3.17 6.50
N LEU A 63 7.86 -3.77 7.07
CA LEU A 63 7.88 -4.31 8.43
C LEU A 63 8.86 -5.48 8.58
N GLN A 64 8.98 -6.35 7.57
CA GLN A 64 10.00 -7.40 7.57
C GLN A 64 11.42 -6.83 7.62
N LYS A 65 11.67 -5.72 6.93
CA LYS A 65 12.97 -5.03 6.97
C LYS A 65 13.22 -4.31 8.30
N GLN A 66 12.18 -3.78 8.95
CA GLN A 66 12.29 -3.10 10.25
C GLN A 66 12.48 -4.06 11.43
N SER A 67 12.08 -5.33 11.28
CA SER A 67 12.22 -6.36 12.32
C SER A 67 13.59 -7.06 12.32
N ARG A 68 14.56 -6.55 11.57
CA ARG A 68 15.92 -7.10 11.45
C ARG A 68 16.94 -6.08 11.94
#